data_AF-A0A836RHE9-F1
#
_entry.id   AF-A0A836RHE9-F1
#
_cell.length_a   1.000
_cell.length_b   1.000
_cell.length_c   1.000
_cell.angle_alpha   90.00
_cell.angle_beta   90.00
_cell.angle_gamma   90.00
#
_symmetry.space_group_name_H-M   'P 1'
#
loop_
_entity.id
_entity.type
_entity.pdbx_description
1 polymer ?
#
loop_
_entity_poly.entity_id
_entity_poly.type
_entity_poly.pdbx_seq_one_letter_code
_entity_poly.pdbx_strand_id
1 'polypeptide(L)'
;LLNQLLMKHTGLSEEQIGPPSRVMRWCCTIFKTGPISNLFQSFGEQRVLAFYGIRANESLRRSGYARVTISGVDSKPIPIDEEEDLYAIPASTAKIGQQIIASPILNWSEFDVWLYILLRGLDFNDAYRWGFSRVGCWLCPMNSRWSDVLTRLYFPEQADRWREQLIRFARRIGKPDPEEYVDDRAWVRRFGGAGMENRFAGLATRPCGEGDDTVRIELERPIVQERLIEFFKPLGRVDLVRSRPALEEFLLKAKLTNGWTALRLQAIEGDTVLRATVLGARDPARVFSLVRSQATKYQMCLRCSACAAVCPQGAITVSADQDFYEIDETRCTRCLECVIHFGST
;
A
#
# COMPACT_ATOMS: atom_id res chain seq x y z
N LEU A 1 7.77 -8.61 -20.09
CA LEU A 1 8.32 -8.71 -18.71
C LEU A 1 7.47 -8.00 -17.67
N LEU A 2 7.37 -6.65 -17.62
CA LEU A 2 6.57 -5.96 -16.58
C LEU A 2 5.11 -6.41 -16.54
N ASN A 3 4.44 -6.45 -17.70
CA ASN A 3 3.09 -6.99 -17.86
C ASN A 3 2.95 -8.45 -17.41
N GLN A 4 3.96 -9.29 -17.68
CA GLN A 4 3.94 -10.70 -17.27
C GLN A 4 4.13 -10.86 -15.76
N LEU A 5 5.00 -10.05 -15.15
CA LEU A 5 5.21 -10.02 -13.71
C LEU A 5 3.97 -9.46 -12.98
N LEU A 6 3.37 -8.40 -13.51
CA LEU A 6 2.08 -7.88 -13.05
C LEU A 6 1.02 -8.97 -13.11
N MET A 7 0.75 -9.56 -14.28
CA MET A 7 -0.24 -10.62 -14.43
C MET A 7 0.00 -11.80 -13.50
N LYS A 8 1.27 -12.21 -13.32
CA LYS A 8 1.65 -13.29 -12.40
C LYS A 8 1.35 -12.96 -10.94
N HIS A 9 1.58 -11.73 -10.50
CA HIS A 9 1.45 -11.34 -9.09
C HIS A 9 0.09 -10.76 -8.70
N THR A 10 -0.65 -10.20 -9.66
CA THR A 10 -1.91 -9.48 -9.39
C THR A 10 -3.10 -9.99 -10.19
N GLY A 11 -2.86 -10.75 -11.26
CA GLY A 11 -3.91 -11.10 -12.23
C GLY A 11 -4.41 -9.92 -13.06
N LEU A 12 -3.77 -8.75 -12.97
CA LEU A 12 -4.10 -7.58 -13.78
C LEU A 12 -2.97 -7.21 -14.73
N SER A 13 -3.35 -6.66 -15.87
CA SER A 13 -2.40 -6.07 -16.81
C SER A 13 -2.03 -4.64 -16.40
N GLU A 14 -0.88 -4.19 -16.87
CA GLU A 14 -0.45 -2.79 -16.80
C GLU A 14 -1.48 -1.85 -17.42
N GLU A 15 -2.28 -2.34 -18.37
CA GLU A 15 -3.37 -1.59 -18.98
C GLU A 15 -4.48 -1.27 -17.96
N GLN A 16 -4.72 -2.12 -16.96
CA GLN A 16 -5.77 -1.88 -15.96
C GLN A 16 -5.32 -0.91 -14.85
N ILE A 17 -4.03 -0.92 -14.49
CA ILE A 17 -3.49 -0.12 -13.37
C ILE A 17 -2.83 1.19 -13.85
N GLY A 18 -2.31 1.18 -15.08
CA GLY A 18 -1.48 2.23 -15.64
C GLY A 18 -0.06 2.27 -15.07
N PRO A 19 0.85 3.05 -15.68
CA PRO A 19 2.26 3.13 -15.28
C PRO A 19 2.39 3.71 -13.86
N PRO A 20 3.42 3.33 -13.07
CA PRO A 20 3.58 3.83 -11.71
C PRO A 20 3.80 5.35 -11.69
N SER A 21 3.30 6.03 -10.66
CA SER A 21 3.46 7.48 -10.45
C SER A 21 4.07 7.78 -9.07
N ARG A 22 4.39 9.05 -8.79
CA ARG A 22 4.90 9.46 -7.46
C ARG A 22 3.86 9.27 -6.36
N VAL A 23 2.58 9.34 -6.72
CA VAL A 23 1.46 9.17 -5.82
C VAL A 23 1.09 7.69 -5.75
N MET A 24 0.87 7.06 -6.91
CA MET A 24 0.49 5.65 -7.05
C MET A 24 1.73 4.77 -7.25
N ARG A 25 2.42 4.45 -6.15
CA ARG A 25 3.63 3.62 -6.12
C ARG A 25 3.32 2.13 -5.99
N TRP A 26 2.31 1.66 -6.72
CA TRP A 26 1.85 0.27 -6.64
C TRP A 26 2.97 -0.74 -6.87
N CYS A 27 3.98 -0.40 -7.69
CA CYS A 27 5.13 -1.28 -7.97
C CYS A 27 6.00 -1.53 -6.73
N CYS A 28 6.14 -0.55 -5.83
CA CYS A 28 6.85 -0.75 -4.56
C CYS A 28 6.07 -1.72 -3.68
N THR A 29 4.75 -1.58 -3.63
CA THR A 29 3.88 -2.44 -2.83
C THR A 29 3.89 -3.87 -3.35
N ILE A 30 3.63 -4.05 -4.65
CA ILE A 30 3.50 -5.37 -5.30
C ILE A 30 4.85 -6.10 -5.40
N PHE A 31 5.93 -5.42 -5.78
CA PHE A 31 7.20 -6.08 -6.07
C PHE A 31 8.25 -5.98 -4.97
N LYS A 32 8.02 -5.17 -3.92
CA LYS A 32 8.97 -5.04 -2.81
C LYS A 32 8.33 -5.38 -1.48
N THR A 33 7.36 -4.59 -1.04
CA THR A 33 6.79 -4.73 0.31
C THR A 33 6.04 -6.05 0.49
N GLY A 34 5.18 -6.42 -0.47
CA GLY A 34 4.40 -7.66 -0.41
C GLY A 34 5.28 -8.92 -0.31
N PRO A 35 6.23 -9.15 -1.25
CA PRO A 35 7.12 -10.30 -1.20
C PRO A 35 7.97 -10.38 0.08
N ILE A 36 8.50 -9.25 0.57
CA ILE A 36 9.25 -9.22 1.84
C ILE A 36 8.33 -9.58 3.01
N SER A 37 7.10 -9.08 3.02
CA SER A 37 6.12 -9.42 4.05
C SER A 37 5.77 -10.91 4.05
N ASN A 38 5.57 -11.51 2.87
CA ASN A 38 5.29 -12.94 2.76
C ASN A 38 6.47 -13.80 3.26
N LEU A 39 7.71 -13.39 2.96
CA LEU A 39 8.90 -14.02 3.51
C LEU A 39 8.95 -13.90 5.04
N PHE A 40 8.59 -12.74 5.59
CA PHE A 40 8.61 -12.57 7.05
C PHE A 40 7.55 -13.42 7.74
N GLN A 41 6.36 -13.56 7.14
CA GLN A 41 5.31 -14.43 7.64
C GLN A 41 5.75 -15.91 7.72
N SER A 42 6.64 -16.37 6.82
CA SER A 42 7.16 -17.74 6.91
C SER A 42 8.05 -17.98 8.14
N PHE A 43 8.50 -16.93 8.83
CA PHE A 43 9.22 -17.03 10.11
C PHE A 43 8.28 -17.03 11.33
N GLY A 44 6.95 -17.02 11.11
CA GLY A 44 5.96 -17.03 12.18
C GLY A 44 5.98 -15.74 13.02
N GLU A 45 6.00 -15.88 14.34
CA GLU A 45 5.94 -14.74 15.28
C GLU A 45 7.32 -14.15 15.64
N GLN A 46 8.39 -14.70 15.08
CA GLN A 46 9.74 -14.23 15.40
C GLN A 46 9.96 -12.80 14.87
N ARG A 47 10.56 -11.93 15.70
CA ARG A 47 11.00 -10.61 15.22
C ARG A 47 12.21 -10.77 14.30
N VAL A 48 12.22 -10.02 13.20
CA VAL A 48 13.30 -10.06 12.21
C VAL A 48 14.17 -8.82 12.36
N LEU A 49 15.43 -8.98 12.77
CA LEU A 49 16.42 -7.91 12.72
C LEU A 49 16.89 -7.69 11.28
N ALA A 50 16.78 -6.46 10.78
CA ALA A 50 17.19 -6.10 9.44
C ALA A 50 18.11 -4.90 9.44
N PHE A 51 19.26 -5.06 8.78
CA PHE A 51 20.25 -4.01 8.60
C PHE A 51 19.94 -3.19 7.35
N TYR A 52 19.77 -1.89 7.53
CA TYR A 52 19.45 -0.95 6.47
C TYR A 52 20.64 -0.04 6.20
N GLY A 53 20.99 0.12 4.93
CA GLY A 53 21.99 1.08 4.46
C GLY A 53 21.42 2.49 4.26
N ILE A 54 20.54 2.95 5.15
CA ILE A 54 19.98 4.31 5.08
C ILE A 54 20.89 5.30 5.79
N ARG A 55 20.88 6.56 5.33
CA ARG A 55 21.65 7.65 5.95
C ARG A 55 20.75 8.86 6.20
N ALA A 56 21.01 9.56 7.31
CA ALA A 56 20.28 10.75 7.73
C ALA A 56 20.42 11.88 6.69
N ASN A 57 21.60 11.99 6.07
CA ASN A 57 21.91 13.02 5.08
C ASN A 57 21.23 12.81 3.71
N GLU A 58 20.53 11.69 3.47
CA GLU A 58 19.92 11.39 2.17
C GLU A 58 18.65 12.19 1.89
N SER A 59 17.97 12.69 2.92
CA SER A 59 16.79 13.54 2.79
C SER A 59 16.37 14.13 4.14
N LEU A 60 15.66 15.27 4.12
CA LEU A 60 15.04 15.88 5.31
C LEU A 60 14.13 14.93 6.10
N ARG A 61 13.48 13.97 5.45
CA ARG A 61 12.64 12.99 6.17
C ARG A 61 13.48 11.95 6.91
N ARG A 62 14.63 11.58 6.36
CA ARG A 62 15.54 10.57 6.93
C ARG A 62 16.39 11.13 8.07
N SER A 63 16.57 12.44 8.14
CA SER A 63 17.35 13.07 9.23
C SER A 63 16.70 12.88 10.61
N GLY A 64 15.38 12.66 10.67
CA GLY A 64 14.67 12.35 11.91
C GLY A 64 14.60 10.85 12.26
N TYR A 65 15.29 9.98 11.52
CA TYR A 65 15.25 8.54 11.81
C TYR A 65 16.18 8.18 12.96
N ALA A 66 15.83 7.13 13.70
CA ALA A 66 16.67 6.57 14.74
C ALA A 66 17.62 5.50 14.19
N ARG A 67 18.75 5.29 14.88
CA ARG A 67 19.71 4.23 14.53
C ARG A 67 19.10 2.84 14.68
N VAL A 68 18.21 2.65 15.66
CA VAL A 68 17.40 1.44 15.80
C VAL A 68 15.93 1.83 15.89
N THR A 69 15.09 1.18 15.09
CA THR A 69 13.64 1.40 15.06
C THR A 69 12.91 0.08 15.24
N ILE A 70 11.90 0.05 16.11
CA ILE A 70 11.03 -1.11 16.28
C ILE A 70 9.59 -0.75 15.90
N SER A 71 8.81 -1.74 15.49
CA SER A 71 7.37 -1.58 15.31
C SER A 71 6.69 -1.44 16.67
N GLY A 72 5.93 -0.36 16.86
CA GLY A 72 5.23 -0.07 18.11
C GLY A 72 4.51 1.27 18.11
N VAL A 73 3.55 1.42 19.02
CA VAL A 73 2.75 2.65 19.22
C VAL A 73 3.29 3.48 20.40
N ASP A 74 4.10 2.86 21.26
CA ASP A 74 4.63 3.52 22.46
C ASP A 74 5.77 4.47 22.10
N SER A 75 5.64 5.76 22.41
CA SER A 75 6.66 6.76 22.03
C SER A 75 7.93 6.75 22.91
N LYS A 76 8.08 5.78 23.83
CA LYS A 76 9.19 5.76 24.78
C LYS A 76 10.41 5.06 24.16
N PRO A 77 11.58 5.71 24.15
CA PRO A 77 12.84 5.06 23.80
C PRO A 77 13.10 3.85 24.70
N ILE A 78 13.60 2.76 24.12
CA ILE A 78 13.97 1.54 24.85
C ILE A 78 15.50 1.40 24.77
N PRO A 79 16.23 1.40 25.90
CA PRO A 79 17.67 1.18 25.89
C PRO A 79 17.98 -0.23 25.38
N ILE A 80 19.02 -0.37 24.55
CA ILE A 80 19.41 -1.63 23.91
C ILE A 80 20.76 -2.13 24.45
N ASP A 81 21.58 -1.24 24.98
CA ASP A 81 22.86 -1.52 25.58
C ASP A 81 22.85 -1.29 27.09
N GLU A 82 23.76 -1.98 27.79
CA GLU A 82 23.93 -1.86 29.25
C GLU A 82 24.40 -0.47 29.67
N GLU A 83 25.05 0.26 28.75
CA GLU A 83 25.58 1.60 28.95
C GLU A 83 24.54 2.71 28.66
N GLU A 84 23.33 2.37 28.20
CA GLU A 84 22.24 3.29 27.83
C GLU A 84 22.63 4.37 26.79
N ASP A 85 23.55 4.06 25.88
CA ASP A 85 23.97 4.96 24.80
C ASP A 85 23.23 4.69 23.47
N LEU A 86 22.57 3.53 23.35
CA LEU A 86 21.83 3.12 22.17
C LEU A 86 20.36 2.84 22.50
N TYR A 87 19.48 3.62 21.87
CA TYR A 87 18.03 3.49 22.05
C TYR A 87 17.31 3.00 20.80
N ALA A 88 16.35 2.10 20.99
CA ALA A 88 15.33 1.76 20.02
C ALA A 88 14.18 2.76 20.14
N ILE A 89 13.82 3.41 19.03
CA ILE A 89 12.63 4.25 18.98
C ILE A 89 11.49 3.43 18.37
N PRO A 90 10.36 3.25 19.07
CA PRO A 90 9.20 2.63 18.47
C PRO A 90 8.58 3.60 17.46
N ALA A 91 8.40 3.14 16.23
CA ALA A 91 7.82 3.95 15.17
C ALA A 91 6.55 3.28 14.65
N SER A 92 5.45 4.03 14.68
CA SER A 92 4.20 3.66 14.00
C SER A 92 4.35 3.58 12.48
N THR A 93 5.46 4.10 11.94
CA THR A 93 5.76 4.15 10.50
C THR A 93 6.57 2.97 9.99
N ALA A 94 6.81 1.94 10.82
CA ALA A 94 7.45 0.71 10.37
C ALA A 94 6.62 0.11 9.22
N LYS A 95 7.21 0.06 8.02
CA LYS A 95 6.51 -0.38 6.80
C LYS A 95 6.11 -1.86 6.83
N ILE A 96 6.75 -2.65 7.69
CA ILE A 96 6.50 -4.07 7.89
C ILE A 96 6.54 -4.35 9.40
N GLY A 97 5.42 -4.81 9.96
CA GLY A 97 5.21 -4.88 11.41
C GLY A 97 6.13 -5.84 12.18
N GLN A 98 6.74 -6.85 11.53
CA GLN A 98 7.57 -7.88 12.18
C GLN A 98 9.06 -7.47 12.32
N GLN A 99 9.44 -6.33 11.74
CA GLN A 99 10.84 -5.93 11.58
C GLN A 99 11.36 -5.06 12.72
N ILE A 100 12.59 -5.36 13.16
CA ILE A 100 13.47 -4.45 13.91
C ILE A 100 14.48 -3.91 12.91
N ILE A 101 14.54 -2.59 12.73
CA ILE A 101 15.42 -1.94 11.75
C ILE A 101 16.64 -1.41 12.48
N ALA A 102 17.83 -1.85 12.08
CA ALA A 102 19.10 -1.27 12.50
C ALA A 102 19.77 -0.56 11.31
N SER A 103 20.24 0.67 11.52
CA SER A 103 20.85 1.53 10.49
C SER A 103 22.27 1.93 10.90
N PRO A 104 23.28 1.05 10.76
CA PRO A 104 24.61 1.27 11.31
C PRO A 104 25.32 2.50 10.74
N ILE A 105 25.07 2.80 9.47
CA ILE A 105 25.68 3.92 8.75
C ILE A 105 24.81 5.18 8.76
N LEU A 106 23.82 5.28 9.66
CA LEU A 106 22.84 6.38 9.65
C LEU A 106 23.53 7.76 9.64
N ASN A 107 24.60 7.92 10.39
CA ASN A 107 25.33 9.18 10.53
C ASN A 107 26.48 9.34 9.53
N TRP A 108 26.66 8.40 8.61
CA TRP A 108 27.72 8.49 7.60
C TRP A 108 27.31 9.46 6.49
N SER A 109 28.28 10.24 6.02
CA SER A 109 28.11 11.05 4.83
C SER A 109 28.20 10.21 3.54
N GLU A 110 27.94 10.81 2.38
CA GLU A 110 28.24 10.15 1.09
C GLU A 110 29.72 9.96 0.86
N PHE A 111 30.52 10.91 1.33
CA PHE A 111 31.96 10.85 1.27
C PHE A 111 32.50 9.67 2.08
N ASP A 112 32.02 9.48 3.31
CA ASP A 112 32.48 8.38 4.19
C ASP A 112 32.22 7.01 3.57
N VAL A 113 31.04 6.84 2.94
CA VAL A 113 30.69 5.58 2.26
C VAL A 113 31.62 5.31 1.09
N TRP A 114 31.85 6.29 0.21
CA TRP A 114 32.73 6.11 -0.93
C TRP A 114 34.19 5.92 -0.52
N LEU A 115 34.67 6.69 0.46
CA LEU A 115 36.01 6.53 1.00
C LEU A 115 36.21 5.10 1.53
N TYR A 116 35.23 4.58 2.28
CA TYR A 116 35.30 3.22 2.81
C TYR A 116 35.29 2.16 1.70
N ILE A 117 34.41 2.29 0.71
CA ILE A 117 34.36 1.38 -0.45
C ILE A 117 35.70 1.33 -1.16
N LEU A 118 36.29 2.50 -1.46
CA LEU A 118 37.54 2.60 -2.21
C LEU A 118 38.74 2.12 -1.38
N LEU A 119 38.85 2.53 -0.11
CA LEU A 119 39.95 2.16 0.78
C LEU A 119 39.97 0.65 1.06
N ARG A 120 38.80 0.01 1.11
CA ARG A 120 38.67 -1.43 1.35
C ARG A 120 38.61 -2.25 0.07
N GLY A 121 38.69 -1.62 -1.11
CA GLY A 121 38.62 -2.30 -2.40
C GLY A 121 37.32 -3.10 -2.57
N LEU A 122 36.19 -2.57 -2.09
CA LEU A 122 34.90 -3.26 -2.19
C LEU A 122 34.33 -3.14 -3.59
N ASP A 123 33.72 -4.23 -4.06
CA ASP A 123 32.91 -4.20 -5.27
C ASP A 123 31.67 -3.33 -5.07
N PHE A 124 31.33 -2.57 -6.10
CA PHE A 124 30.12 -1.77 -6.16
C PHE A 124 29.51 -1.83 -7.55
N ASN A 125 28.21 -1.52 -7.63
CA ASN A 125 27.46 -1.65 -8.88
C ASN A 125 28.01 -0.72 -9.99
N ASP A 126 28.26 -1.27 -11.18
CA ASP A 126 28.84 -0.54 -12.32
C ASP A 126 28.00 0.66 -12.77
N ALA A 127 26.70 0.69 -12.48
CA ALA A 127 25.86 1.85 -12.77
C ALA A 127 26.37 3.13 -12.06
N TYR A 128 27.05 3.02 -10.92
CA TYR A 128 27.69 4.19 -10.32
C TYR A 128 28.85 4.72 -11.17
N ARG A 129 29.58 3.86 -11.88
CA ARG A 129 30.64 4.26 -12.84
C ARG A 129 30.06 4.96 -14.06
N TRP A 130 28.84 4.58 -14.45
CA TRP A 130 28.09 5.21 -15.54
C TRP A 130 27.50 6.57 -15.16
N GLY A 131 27.59 6.99 -13.90
CA GLY A 131 27.12 8.29 -13.41
C GLY A 131 25.76 8.28 -12.72
N PHE A 132 25.18 7.11 -12.42
CA PHE A 132 23.96 7.05 -11.60
C PHE A 132 24.28 7.41 -10.15
N SER A 133 23.60 8.42 -9.59
CA SER A 133 23.74 8.79 -8.18
C SER A 133 22.99 7.86 -7.21
N ARG A 134 22.00 7.13 -7.71
CA ARG A 134 21.26 6.11 -6.94
C ARG A 134 20.79 5.01 -7.87
N VAL A 135 21.19 3.78 -7.57
CA VAL A 135 20.75 2.61 -8.33
C VAL A 135 19.42 2.11 -7.76
N GLY A 136 18.46 1.87 -8.65
CA GLY A 136 17.11 1.44 -8.30
C GLY A 136 16.38 0.90 -9.52
N CYS A 137 15.05 0.97 -9.52
CA CYS A 137 14.28 0.57 -10.69
C CYS A 137 14.49 1.61 -11.81
N TRP A 138 14.88 1.17 -13.01
CA TRP A 138 15.16 2.07 -14.14
C TRP A 138 13.92 2.86 -14.61
N LEU A 139 12.72 2.26 -14.51
CA LEU A 139 11.42 2.86 -14.84
C LEU A 139 10.76 3.64 -13.69
N CYS A 140 11.52 4.00 -12.65
CA CYS A 140 10.96 4.59 -11.44
C CYS A 140 10.46 6.03 -11.65
N PRO A 141 9.23 6.36 -11.24
CA PRO A 141 8.72 7.75 -11.29
C PRO A 141 9.48 8.71 -10.34
N MET A 142 10.30 8.17 -9.43
CA MET A 142 11.16 8.95 -8.54
C MET A 142 12.57 9.19 -9.09
N ASN A 143 12.93 8.64 -10.25
CA ASN A 143 14.22 8.90 -10.88
C ASN A 143 14.37 10.38 -11.24
N SER A 144 15.60 10.89 -11.25
CA SER A 144 15.90 12.24 -11.71
C SER A 144 15.90 12.28 -13.24
N ARG A 145 15.82 13.48 -13.84
CA ARG A 145 15.99 13.65 -15.29
C ARG A 145 17.34 13.12 -15.76
N TRP A 146 18.38 13.28 -14.93
CA TRP A 146 19.70 12.74 -15.20
C TRP A 146 19.68 11.21 -15.34
N SER A 147 19.04 10.51 -14.40
CA SER A 147 18.87 9.05 -14.50
C SER A 147 18.10 8.61 -15.75
N ASP A 148 17.14 9.41 -16.21
CA ASP A 148 16.41 9.12 -17.45
C ASP A 148 17.33 9.25 -18.68
N VAL A 149 18.19 10.27 -18.72
CA VAL A 149 19.21 10.44 -19.78
C VAL A 149 20.17 9.26 -19.80
N LEU A 150 20.72 8.87 -18.65
CA LEU A 150 21.60 7.71 -18.56
C LEU A 150 20.89 6.42 -18.97
N THR A 151 19.62 6.26 -18.61
CA THR A 151 18.84 5.08 -19.01
C THR A 151 18.66 5.02 -20.52
N ARG A 152 18.39 6.15 -21.20
CA ARG A 152 18.32 6.20 -22.67
C ARG A 152 19.67 5.93 -23.33
N LEU A 153 20.77 6.34 -22.70
CA LEU A 153 22.13 6.12 -23.22
C LEU A 153 22.58 4.65 -23.11
N TYR A 154 22.40 4.04 -21.93
CA TYR A 154 22.90 2.69 -21.65
C TYR A 154 21.88 1.58 -21.94
N PHE A 155 20.59 1.91 -21.99
CA PHE A 155 19.48 0.96 -22.21
C PHE A 155 18.45 1.52 -23.22
N PRO A 156 18.86 1.87 -24.45
CA PRO A 156 18.00 2.55 -25.42
C PRO A 156 16.74 1.76 -25.77
N GLU A 157 16.87 0.47 -26.07
CA GLU A 157 15.73 -0.38 -26.44
C GLU A 157 14.67 -0.46 -25.34
N GLN A 158 15.10 -0.59 -24.08
CA GLN A 158 14.20 -0.64 -22.93
C GLN A 158 13.55 0.73 -22.69
N ALA A 159 14.31 1.81 -22.84
CA ALA A 159 13.81 3.17 -22.70
C ALA A 159 12.76 3.50 -23.75
N ASP A 160 12.98 3.12 -25.01
CA ASP A 160 12.06 3.34 -26.13
C ASP A 160 10.77 2.55 -25.94
N ARG A 161 10.89 1.25 -25.62
CA ARG A 161 9.74 0.41 -25.30
C ARG A 161 8.91 0.99 -24.15
N TRP A 162 9.56 1.51 -23.12
CA TRP A 162 8.88 2.16 -22.00
C TRP A 162 8.18 3.46 -22.43
N ARG A 163 8.85 4.29 -23.23
CA ARG A 163 8.27 5.52 -23.79
C ARG A 163 7.00 5.21 -24.61
N GLU A 164 7.05 4.19 -25.47
CA GLU A 164 5.90 3.76 -26.26
C GLU A 164 4.72 3.30 -25.39
N GLN A 165 5.00 2.57 -24.30
CA GLN A 165 3.96 2.17 -23.35
C GLN A 165 3.30 3.39 -22.70
N LEU A 166 4.10 4.37 -22.28
CA LEU A 166 3.58 5.61 -21.71
C LEU A 166 2.75 6.42 -22.71
N ILE A 167 3.16 6.48 -23.98
CA ILE A 167 2.43 7.18 -25.04
C ILE A 167 1.10 6.49 -25.33
N ARG A 168 1.09 5.15 -25.44
CA ARG A 168 -0.16 4.38 -25.60
C ARG A 168 -1.11 4.63 -24.44
N PHE A 169 -0.59 4.65 -23.21
CA PHE A 169 -1.37 5.01 -22.03
C PHE A 169 -1.92 6.44 -22.14
N ALA A 170 -1.08 7.42 -22.50
CA ALA A 170 -1.46 8.83 -22.64
C ALA A 170 -2.54 9.06 -23.70
N ARG A 171 -2.46 8.38 -24.85
CA ARG A 171 -3.51 8.39 -25.89
C ARG A 171 -4.84 7.86 -25.37
N ARG A 172 -4.80 6.73 -24.67
CA ARG A 172 -6.00 6.12 -24.08
C ARG A 172 -6.66 7.02 -23.04
N ILE A 173 -5.89 7.78 -22.29
CA ILE A 173 -6.42 8.72 -21.31
C ILE A 173 -6.84 10.07 -21.89
N GLY A 174 -6.92 10.19 -23.22
CA GLY A 174 -7.39 11.38 -23.92
C GLY A 174 -6.50 12.61 -23.73
N LYS A 175 -5.18 12.45 -23.53
CA LYS A 175 -4.28 13.60 -23.47
C LYS A 175 -4.09 14.19 -24.88
N PRO A 176 -4.22 15.52 -25.06
CA PRO A 176 -4.13 16.17 -26.37
C PRO A 176 -2.76 15.95 -27.02
N ASP A 177 -1.68 16.03 -26.22
CA ASP A 177 -0.30 15.84 -26.65
C ASP A 177 0.37 14.69 -25.87
N PRO A 178 0.17 13.43 -26.27
CA PRO A 178 0.70 12.26 -25.58
C PRO A 178 2.22 12.22 -25.49
N GLU A 179 2.92 12.73 -26.52
CA GLU A 179 4.38 12.71 -26.57
C GLU A 179 4.98 13.76 -25.63
N GLU A 180 4.51 15.00 -25.69
CA GLU A 180 4.93 16.06 -24.76
C GLU A 180 4.62 15.68 -23.31
N TYR A 181 3.42 15.13 -23.05
CA TYR A 181 3.06 14.57 -21.75
C TYR A 181 4.10 13.53 -21.24
N VAL A 182 4.65 12.73 -22.16
CA VAL A 182 5.64 11.68 -21.89
C VAL A 182 7.10 12.15 -21.91
N ASP A 183 7.43 13.27 -22.53
CA ASP A 183 8.79 13.80 -22.47
C ASP A 183 8.96 14.76 -21.28
N ASP A 184 7.88 15.45 -20.88
CA ASP A 184 7.88 16.36 -19.73
C ASP A 184 7.70 15.70 -18.36
N ARG A 185 7.57 14.37 -18.31
CA ARG A 185 7.34 13.64 -17.06
C ARG A 185 6.02 14.00 -16.39
N ALA A 186 5.00 14.35 -17.16
CA ALA A 186 3.70 14.71 -16.60
C ALA A 186 2.95 13.51 -15.98
N TRP A 187 3.11 12.29 -16.50
CA TRP A 187 2.51 11.07 -15.92
C TRP A 187 2.98 10.76 -14.51
N VAL A 188 4.17 11.22 -14.15
CA VAL A 188 4.79 11.01 -12.84
C VAL A 188 3.97 11.69 -11.73
N ARG A 189 3.23 12.76 -12.05
CA ARG A 189 2.37 13.52 -11.13
C ARG A 189 0.93 12.98 -11.05
N ARG A 190 0.61 11.90 -11.77
CA ARG A 190 -0.76 11.37 -11.83
C ARG A 190 -1.24 10.89 -10.45
N PHE A 191 -2.39 11.40 -10.03
CA PHE A 191 -3.19 10.85 -8.93
C PHE A 191 -4.06 9.71 -9.47
N GLY A 192 -4.19 8.62 -8.71
CA GLY A 192 -4.87 7.40 -9.18
C GLY A 192 -6.24 7.70 -9.76
N GLY A 193 -6.42 7.42 -11.05
CA GLY A 193 -7.68 7.65 -11.77
C GLY A 193 -7.71 8.85 -12.73
N ALA A 194 -6.73 9.76 -12.73
CA ALA A 194 -6.77 10.91 -13.65
C ALA A 194 -6.51 10.50 -15.12
N GLY A 195 -7.61 10.38 -15.87
CA GLY A 195 -7.66 10.27 -17.32
C GLY A 195 -8.03 8.89 -17.88
N MET A 196 -8.01 7.81 -17.11
CA MET A 196 -8.70 6.60 -17.58
C MET A 196 -10.20 6.87 -17.56
N GLU A 197 -10.98 6.34 -18.53
CA GLU A 197 -12.42 6.21 -18.33
C GLU A 197 -12.60 5.65 -16.94
N ASN A 198 -13.19 6.46 -16.08
CA ASN A 198 -13.35 6.08 -14.70
C ASN A 198 -14.53 5.12 -14.66
N ARG A 199 -14.35 3.90 -15.21
CA ARG A 199 -15.19 2.75 -14.84
C ARG A 199 -15.23 2.69 -13.30
N PHE A 200 -14.07 2.91 -12.70
CA PHE A 200 -13.81 2.93 -11.26
C PHE A 200 -14.16 4.24 -10.50
N ALA A 201 -14.77 5.27 -11.13
CA ALA A 201 -15.45 6.36 -10.40
C ALA A 201 -16.78 5.88 -9.79
N GLY A 202 -17.27 4.73 -10.26
CA GLY A 202 -18.65 4.31 -10.14
C GLY A 202 -19.02 3.69 -8.80
N LEU A 203 -18.63 4.25 -7.66
CA LEU A 203 -19.51 4.11 -6.49
C LEU A 203 -20.52 5.25 -6.58
N ALA A 204 -21.58 5.06 -7.37
CA ALA A 204 -22.69 6.00 -7.38
C ALA A 204 -23.38 5.95 -6.00
N THR A 205 -22.95 6.84 -5.11
CA THR A 205 -23.57 6.99 -3.80
C THR A 205 -24.84 7.81 -3.98
N ARG A 206 -25.98 7.13 -4.01
CA ARG A 206 -27.27 7.80 -3.86
C ARG A 206 -27.63 7.80 -2.38
N PRO A 207 -27.93 8.96 -1.76
CA PRO A 207 -28.59 8.96 -0.47
C PRO A 207 -29.91 8.19 -0.64
N CYS A 208 -30.08 7.12 0.13
CA CYS A 208 -31.32 6.37 0.11
C CYS A 208 -32.34 7.20 0.89
N GLY A 209 -33.53 7.45 0.33
CA GLY A 209 -34.59 8.25 0.96
C GLY A 209 -35.21 7.63 2.22
N GLU A 210 -34.55 6.67 2.86
CA GLU A 210 -35.00 5.99 4.07
C GLU A 210 -33.81 5.81 5.04
N GLY A 211 -33.75 6.71 6.03
CA GLY A 211 -32.82 6.69 7.17
C GLY A 211 -31.55 7.53 6.97
N ASP A 212 -31.37 8.56 7.80
CA ASP A 212 -30.26 9.55 7.75
C ASP A 212 -28.84 8.94 7.82
N ASP A 213 -28.71 7.67 8.21
CA ASP A 213 -27.42 6.98 8.40
C ASP A 213 -27.21 5.76 7.47
N THR A 214 -27.74 5.77 6.24
CA THR A 214 -27.50 4.68 5.25
C THR A 214 -26.85 5.17 3.96
N VAL A 215 -25.81 4.47 3.51
CA VAL A 215 -25.21 4.66 2.17
C VAL A 215 -25.45 3.44 1.28
N ARG A 216 -25.82 3.71 0.02
CA ARG A 216 -25.87 2.71 -1.04
C ARG A 216 -24.63 2.84 -1.91
N ILE A 217 -23.99 1.72 -2.21
CA ILE A 217 -22.73 1.63 -2.95
C ILE A 217 -22.95 0.65 -4.11
N GLU A 218 -22.88 1.16 -5.34
CA GLU A 218 -22.98 0.36 -6.56
C GLU A 218 -21.60 -0.20 -6.92
N LEU A 219 -21.52 -1.51 -7.13
CA LEU A 219 -20.30 -2.28 -7.33
C LEU A 219 -20.22 -2.77 -8.78
N GLU A 220 -19.00 -2.91 -9.32
CA GLU A 220 -18.83 -3.50 -10.66
C GLU A 220 -18.81 -5.02 -10.62
N ARG A 221 -18.07 -5.60 -9.66
CA ARG A 221 -18.02 -7.05 -9.43
C ARG A 221 -19.15 -7.47 -8.49
N PRO A 222 -19.85 -8.59 -8.79
CA PRO A 222 -20.83 -9.17 -7.89
C PRO A 222 -20.29 -9.43 -6.48
N ILE A 223 -21.18 -9.36 -5.51
CA ILE A 223 -20.90 -9.65 -4.11
C ILE A 223 -20.70 -11.15 -3.92
N VAL A 224 -19.61 -11.51 -3.26
CA VAL A 224 -19.37 -12.81 -2.64
C VAL A 224 -19.27 -12.57 -1.15
N GLN A 225 -20.29 -12.96 -0.39
CA GLN A 225 -20.46 -12.56 1.02
C GLN A 225 -19.28 -12.97 1.90
N GLU A 226 -18.87 -14.24 1.80
CA GLU A 226 -17.75 -14.78 2.59
C GLU A 226 -16.49 -13.93 2.44
N ARG A 227 -16.20 -13.48 1.22
CA ARG A 227 -15.06 -12.62 0.95
C ARG A 227 -15.30 -11.20 1.43
N LEU A 228 -16.45 -10.63 1.13
CA LEU A 228 -16.78 -9.25 1.49
C LEU A 228 -16.64 -9.05 3.01
N ILE A 229 -17.10 -10.00 3.81
CA ILE A 229 -17.02 -9.93 5.28
C ILE A 229 -15.57 -9.78 5.75
N GLU A 230 -14.62 -10.51 5.15
CA GLU A 230 -13.19 -10.41 5.50
C GLU A 230 -12.62 -9.00 5.31
N PHE A 231 -13.03 -8.29 4.25
CA PHE A 231 -12.62 -6.90 4.02
C PHE A 231 -13.22 -5.94 5.06
N PHE A 232 -14.38 -6.27 5.65
CA PHE A 232 -15.08 -5.39 6.58
C PHE A 232 -14.82 -5.71 8.07
N LYS A 233 -14.23 -6.85 8.41
CA LYS A 233 -13.73 -7.18 9.77
C LYS A 233 -12.85 -6.08 10.43
N PRO A 234 -12.06 -5.25 9.73
CA PRO A 234 -11.35 -4.14 10.36
C PRO A 234 -12.29 -3.08 10.98
N LEU A 235 -13.50 -2.92 10.44
CA LEU A 235 -14.49 -1.93 10.89
C LEU A 235 -15.33 -2.41 12.08
N GLY A 236 -15.33 -3.71 12.38
CA GLY A 236 -16.05 -4.26 13.52
C GLY A 236 -15.97 -5.78 13.61
N ARG A 237 -16.35 -6.34 14.75
CA ARG A 237 -16.47 -7.79 14.96
C ARG A 237 -17.80 -8.28 14.41
N VAL A 238 -17.77 -9.38 13.66
CA VAL A 238 -19.00 -9.99 13.13
C VAL A 238 -19.84 -10.51 14.30
N ASP A 239 -21.05 -10.00 14.44
CA ASP A 239 -22.03 -10.48 15.41
C ASP A 239 -23.00 -11.44 14.72
N LEU A 240 -22.66 -12.73 14.73
CA LEU A 240 -23.47 -13.79 14.10
C LEU A 240 -24.85 -13.95 14.77
N VAL A 241 -25.02 -13.53 16.03
CA VAL A 241 -26.29 -13.69 16.78
C VAL A 241 -27.31 -12.62 16.37
N ARG A 242 -26.84 -11.41 16.07
CA ARG A 242 -27.71 -10.29 15.64
C ARG A 242 -27.76 -10.11 14.13
N SER A 243 -26.88 -10.78 13.40
CA SER A 243 -26.97 -10.87 11.94
C SER A 243 -28.26 -11.61 11.57
N ARG A 244 -28.82 -11.27 10.41
CA ARG A 244 -30.01 -11.93 9.87
C ARG A 244 -29.59 -12.64 8.58
N PRO A 245 -29.02 -13.86 8.65
CA PRO A 245 -28.54 -14.57 7.46
C PRO A 245 -29.63 -14.78 6.41
N ALA A 246 -30.89 -14.95 6.85
CA ALA A 246 -32.05 -15.07 5.95
C ALA A 246 -32.35 -13.80 5.13
N LEU A 247 -31.82 -12.64 5.54
CA LEU A 247 -31.91 -11.37 4.80
C LEU A 247 -30.56 -10.94 4.21
N GLU A 248 -29.53 -11.78 4.32
CA GLU A 248 -28.16 -11.48 3.89
C GLU A 248 -27.64 -10.17 4.51
N GLU A 249 -28.01 -9.95 5.77
CA GLU A 249 -27.61 -8.80 6.58
C GLU A 249 -26.64 -9.21 7.69
N PHE A 250 -25.49 -8.56 7.72
CA PHE A 250 -24.44 -8.76 8.71
C PHE A 250 -24.31 -7.54 9.61
N LEU A 251 -24.22 -7.78 10.93
CA LEU A 251 -23.96 -6.72 11.90
C LEU A 251 -22.50 -6.79 12.38
N LEU A 252 -21.78 -5.70 12.20
CA LEU A 252 -20.42 -5.52 12.69
C LEU A 252 -20.45 -4.63 13.92
N LYS A 253 -20.10 -5.19 15.08
CA LYS A 253 -19.93 -4.43 16.32
C LYS A 253 -18.61 -3.69 16.30
N ALA A 254 -18.67 -2.37 16.35
CA ALA A 254 -17.49 -1.53 16.31
C ALA A 254 -16.71 -1.60 17.62
N LYS A 255 -15.42 -1.28 17.56
CA LYS A 255 -14.65 -0.95 18.76
C LYS A 255 -15.11 0.44 19.24
N LEU A 256 -15.52 0.54 20.50
CA LEU A 256 -16.07 1.79 21.09
C LEU A 256 -15.16 3.01 20.88
N THR A 257 -13.83 2.81 20.87
CA THR A 257 -12.84 3.89 20.64
C THR A 257 -12.89 4.51 19.25
N ASN A 258 -13.52 3.84 18.27
CA ASN A 258 -13.54 4.29 16.89
C ASN A 258 -14.66 5.32 16.62
N GLY A 259 -15.59 5.53 17.56
CA GLY A 259 -16.59 6.60 17.49
C GLY A 259 -17.92 6.24 16.82
N TRP A 260 -18.18 4.94 16.59
CA TRP A 260 -19.50 4.41 16.21
C TRP A 260 -19.82 3.13 17.00
N THR A 261 -21.08 2.71 17.01
CA THR A 261 -21.53 1.55 17.81
C THR A 261 -21.56 0.27 16.99
N ALA A 262 -22.20 0.32 15.83
CA ALA A 262 -22.28 -0.82 14.93
C ALA A 262 -22.42 -0.38 13.47
N LEU A 263 -22.09 -1.28 12.56
CA LEU A 263 -22.25 -1.12 11.12
C LEU A 263 -23.06 -2.32 10.62
N ARG A 264 -24.22 -2.05 10.03
CA ARG A 264 -25.05 -3.06 9.38
C ARG A 264 -24.76 -3.05 7.89
N LEU A 265 -24.39 -4.20 7.35
CA LEU A 265 -24.14 -4.40 5.93
C LEU A 265 -25.21 -5.33 5.37
N GLN A 266 -25.93 -4.88 4.35
CA GLN A 266 -26.81 -5.73 3.54
C GLN A 266 -26.10 -5.97 2.22
N ALA A 267 -25.78 -7.24 1.96
CA ALA A 267 -24.94 -7.65 0.85
C ALA A 267 -25.47 -8.98 0.27
N ILE A 268 -26.32 -8.88 -0.75
CA ILE A 268 -26.99 -10.02 -1.37
C ILE A 268 -25.99 -10.77 -2.27
N GLU A 269 -25.93 -12.10 -2.17
CA GLU A 269 -24.99 -12.90 -2.97
C GLU A 269 -25.28 -12.71 -4.47
N GLY A 270 -24.25 -12.42 -5.26
CA GLY A 270 -24.37 -12.17 -6.69
C GLY A 270 -24.93 -10.79 -7.09
N ASP A 271 -25.41 -9.98 -6.15
CA ASP A 271 -25.86 -8.61 -6.41
C ASP A 271 -24.67 -7.65 -6.56
N THR A 272 -24.91 -6.48 -7.13
CA THR A 272 -23.94 -5.40 -7.30
C THR A 272 -24.22 -4.21 -6.37
N VAL A 273 -25.16 -4.35 -5.43
CA VAL A 273 -25.54 -3.27 -4.53
C VAL A 273 -25.18 -3.62 -3.10
N LEU A 274 -24.22 -2.88 -2.53
CA LEU A 274 -23.91 -2.92 -1.11
C LEU A 274 -24.65 -1.79 -0.39
N ARG A 275 -25.43 -2.13 0.64
CA ARG A 275 -26.04 -1.14 1.53
C ARG A 275 -25.36 -1.21 2.89
N ALA A 276 -24.95 -0.05 3.40
CA ALA A 276 -24.30 0.07 4.70
C ALA A 276 -25.03 1.10 5.55
N THR A 277 -25.61 0.65 6.68
CA THR A 277 -26.22 1.52 7.68
C THR A 277 -25.29 1.63 8.88
N VAL A 278 -24.99 2.86 9.30
CA VAL A 278 -24.19 3.13 10.49
C VAL A 278 -25.11 3.35 11.69
N LEU A 279 -24.75 2.82 12.86
CA LEU A 279 -25.53 2.96 14.09
C LEU A 279 -24.70 3.65 15.17
N GLY A 280 -25.25 4.73 15.72
CA GLY A 280 -24.69 5.46 16.86
C GLY A 280 -23.28 6.02 16.58
N ALA A 281 -23.09 6.65 15.42
CA ALA A 281 -21.85 7.32 15.05
C ALA A 281 -21.85 8.80 15.45
N ARG A 282 -20.70 9.27 15.95
CA ARG A 282 -20.48 10.71 16.17
C ARG A 282 -20.28 11.48 14.86
N ASP A 283 -19.69 10.81 13.87
CA ASP A 283 -19.44 11.34 12.52
C ASP A 283 -19.73 10.25 11.49
N PRO A 284 -20.98 10.17 10.99
CA PRO A 284 -21.37 9.19 9.96
C PRO A 284 -20.57 9.33 8.66
N ALA A 285 -20.20 10.56 8.26
CA ALA A 285 -19.49 10.82 7.02
C ALA A 285 -18.09 10.17 7.01
N ARG A 286 -17.38 10.22 8.14
CA ARG A 286 -16.10 9.51 8.32
C ARG A 286 -16.30 7.99 8.18
N VAL A 287 -17.32 7.42 8.80
CA VAL A 287 -17.58 5.97 8.71
C VAL A 287 -17.90 5.57 7.27
N PHE A 288 -18.73 6.35 6.56
CA PHE A 288 -19.00 6.11 5.14
C PHE A 288 -17.76 6.22 4.26
N SER A 289 -16.78 7.08 4.60
CA SER A 289 -15.49 7.11 3.92
C SER A 289 -14.70 5.80 4.11
N LEU A 290 -14.70 5.23 5.32
CA LEU A 290 -14.06 3.95 5.62
C LEU A 290 -14.76 2.78 4.90
N VAL A 291 -16.09 2.78 4.89
CA VAL A 291 -16.91 1.81 4.14
C VAL A 291 -16.58 1.86 2.65
N ARG A 292 -16.54 3.07 2.05
CA ARG A 292 -16.14 3.25 0.64
C ARG A 292 -14.73 2.75 0.38
N SER A 293 -13.80 2.99 1.31
CA SER A 293 -12.42 2.51 1.19
C SER A 293 -12.36 0.98 1.18
N GLN A 294 -13.14 0.29 2.03
CA GLN A 294 -13.21 -1.18 2.02
C GLN A 294 -13.95 -1.73 0.81
N ALA A 295 -15.06 -1.11 0.37
CA ALA A 295 -15.75 -1.50 -0.85
C ALA A 295 -14.83 -1.37 -2.09
N THR A 296 -14.09 -0.27 -2.17
CA THR A 296 -13.08 -0.06 -3.22
C THR A 296 -11.99 -1.12 -3.14
N LYS A 297 -11.49 -1.42 -1.94
CA LYS A 297 -10.47 -2.45 -1.73
C LYS A 297 -10.98 -3.85 -2.13
N TYR A 298 -12.24 -4.19 -1.84
CA TYR A 298 -12.87 -5.44 -2.29
C TYR A 298 -12.91 -5.51 -3.82
N GLN A 299 -13.38 -4.44 -4.49
CA GLN A 299 -13.46 -4.37 -5.96
C GLN A 299 -12.08 -4.43 -6.63
N MET A 300 -11.08 -3.82 -6.00
CA MET A 300 -9.74 -3.63 -6.57
C MET A 300 -8.69 -4.57 -5.95
N CYS A 301 -9.05 -5.54 -5.13
CA CYS A 301 -8.06 -6.36 -4.44
C CYS A 301 -7.22 -7.14 -5.45
N LEU A 302 -5.91 -6.87 -5.45
CA LEU A 302 -4.93 -7.50 -6.35
C LEU A 302 -4.06 -8.52 -5.65
N ARG A 303 -4.41 -8.88 -4.40
CA ARG A 303 -3.64 -9.81 -3.57
C ARG A 303 -2.16 -9.41 -3.43
N CYS A 304 -1.88 -8.12 -3.41
CA CYS A 304 -0.53 -7.57 -3.34
C CYS A 304 0.13 -7.63 -1.96
N SER A 305 -0.51 -8.26 -0.97
CA SER A 305 -0.10 -8.34 0.45
C SER A 305 0.17 -7.00 1.15
N ALA A 306 -0.21 -5.87 0.56
CA ALA A 306 0.03 -4.54 1.12
C ALA A 306 -0.58 -4.37 2.52
N CYS A 307 -1.83 -4.80 2.65
CA CYS A 307 -2.59 -4.76 3.88
C CYS A 307 -2.00 -5.66 4.96
N ALA A 308 -1.46 -6.82 4.60
CA ALA A 308 -0.75 -7.71 5.51
C ALA A 308 0.52 -7.07 6.05
N ALA A 309 1.31 -6.42 5.17
CA ALA A 309 2.55 -5.76 5.56
C ALA A 309 2.36 -4.64 6.60
N VAL A 310 1.29 -3.84 6.45
CA VAL A 310 1.00 -2.73 7.37
C VAL A 310 0.28 -3.16 8.64
N CYS A 311 -0.16 -4.43 8.73
CA CYS A 311 -0.86 -4.91 9.92
C CYS A 311 0.14 -5.06 11.08
N PRO A 312 0.02 -4.28 12.17
CA PRO A 312 0.97 -4.36 13.28
C PRO A 312 0.87 -5.67 14.05
N GLN A 313 -0.27 -6.37 13.95
CA GLN A 313 -0.52 -7.64 14.63
C GLN A 313 -0.26 -8.86 13.74
N GLY A 314 0.09 -8.66 12.47
CA GLY A 314 0.21 -9.75 11.48
C GLY A 314 -1.09 -10.53 11.28
N ALA A 315 -2.25 -9.92 11.52
CA ALA A 315 -3.55 -10.59 11.55
C ALA A 315 -4.17 -10.82 10.17
N ILE A 316 -3.49 -10.48 9.08
CA ILE A 316 -4.03 -10.57 7.71
C ILE A 316 -3.16 -11.53 6.91
N THR A 317 -3.82 -12.54 6.36
CA THR A 317 -3.21 -13.55 5.49
C THR A 317 -3.73 -13.36 4.07
N VAL A 318 -2.82 -13.27 3.11
CA VAL A 318 -3.16 -13.13 1.68
C VAL A 318 -2.40 -14.20 0.92
N SER A 319 -3.11 -15.13 0.28
CA SER A 319 -2.50 -16.11 -0.62
C SER A 319 -2.40 -15.54 -2.03
N ALA A 320 -1.24 -15.76 -2.68
CA ALA A 320 -1.07 -15.43 -4.09
C ALA A 320 -1.73 -16.46 -5.02
N ASP A 321 -1.79 -17.72 -4.57
CA ASP A 321 -2.19 -18.88 -5.40
C ASP A 321 -3.68 -19.23 -5.26
N GLN A 322 -4.31 -18.81 -4.17
CA GLN A 322 -5.75 -18.99 -3.91
C GLN A 322 -6.42 -17.63 -3.73
N ASP A 323 -7.72 -17.54 -3.96
CA ASP A 323 -8.51 -16.33 -3.73
C ASP A 323 -8.82 -16.15 -2.23
N PHE A 324 -7.75 -16.13 -1.44
CA PHE A 324 -7.77 -16.24 0.00
C PHE A 324 -7.24 -14.95 0.62
N TYR A 325 -8.15 -14.19 1.20
CA TYR A 325 -7.89 -13.02 2.03
C TYR A 325 -8.61 -13.27 3.34
N GLU A 326 -7.87 -13.46 4.42
CA GLU A 326 -8.46 -13.77 5.73
C GLU A 326 -7.89 -12.84 6.81
N ILE A 327 -8.77 -12.39 7.69
CA ILE A 327 -8.40 -11.67 8.90
C ILE A 327 -8.69 -12.54 10.12
N ASP A 328 -7.62 -12.86 10.86
CA ASP A 328 -7.69 -13.54 12.14
C ASP A 328 -8.31 -12.58 13.19
N GLU A 329 -9.52 -12.92 13.62
CA GLU A 329 -10.26 -12.11 14.59
C GLU A 329 -9.65 -12.09 15.99
N THR A 330 -8.83 -13.10 16.33
CA THR A 330 -8.19 -13.21 17.65
C THR A 330 -7.00 -12.26 17.75
N ARG A 331 -6.27 -12.08 16.64
CA ARG A 331 -5.12 -11.17 16.54
C ARG A 331 -5.52 -9.74 16.15
N CYS A 332 -6.61 -9.57 15.41
CA CYS A 332 -7.02 -8.27 14.90
C CYS A 332 -7.58 -7.34 16.00
N THR A 333 -6.83 -6.29 16.33
CA THR A 333 -7.22 -5.26 17.31
C THR A 333 -8.11 -4.14 16.75
N ARG A 334 -8.47 -4.23 15.46
CA ARG A 334 -9.35 -3.28 14.74
C ARG A 334 -8.85 -1.82 14.84
N CYS A 335 -7.54 -1.65 14.67
CA CYS A 335 -6.82 -0.37 14.71
C CYS A 335 -6.99 0.49 13.45
N LEU A 336 -7.63 -0.04 12.39
CA LEU A 336 -7.88 0.61 11.11
C LEU A 336 -6.64 0.95 10.26
N GLU A 337 -5.43 0.61 10.69
CA GLU A 337 -4.20 0.92 9.94
C GLU A 337 -4.26 0.37 8.51
N CYS A 338 -4.69 -0.89 8.33
CA CYS A 338 -4.84 -1.52 7.01
C CYS A 338 -5.97 -0.92 6.12
N VAL A 339 -6.77 0.00 6.67
CA VAL A 339 -7.84 0.73 5.98
C VAL A 339 -7.37 2.14 5.62
N ILE A 340 -6.77 2.86 6.56
CA ILE A 340 -6.43 4.28 6.41
C ILE A 340 -5.06 4.50 5.78
N HIS A 341 -4.13 3.55 5.90
CA HIS A 341 -2.73 3.71 5.45
C HIS A 341 -2.60 3.97 3.94
N PHE A 342 -3.57 3.48 3.16
CA PHE A 342 -3.61 3.64 1.70
C PHE A 342 -4.65 4.68 1.25
N GLY A 343 -5.30 5.36 2.20
CA GLY A 343 -6.33 6.35 1.94
C GLY A 343 -5.79 7.50 1.10
N SER A 344 -6.47 7.74 -0.02
CA SER A 344 -6.37 8.95 -0.81
C SER A 344 -6.84 10.14 0.03
N THR A 345 -5.90 10.98 0.47
CA THR A 345 -6.16 12.42 0.59
C THR A 345 -6.32 13.03 -0.79
#